data_AF-A0A7S4R757-F1
#
_entry.id   AF-A0A7S4R757-F1
#
_cell.length_a   1.000
_cell.length_b   1.000
_cell.length_c   1.000
_cell.angle_alpha   90.00
_cell.angle_beta   90.00
_cell.angle_gamma   90.00
#
_symmetry.space_group_name_H-M   'P 1'
#
loop_
_entity.id
_entity.type
_entity.pdbx_description
1 polymer ?
#
loop_
_entity_poly.entity_id
_entity_poly.type
_entity_poly.pdbx_seq_one_letter_code
_entity_poly.pdbx_strand_id
1 'polypeptide(L)'
;KASSVEEVASSCDVLFTALPNGSVLLSVVFGEMKDETTSRGIHNFVRPSSIYVSCSTISPTTSRLIAYVHTKCSTEFAAAPICACPGGLALGHATIPISSSKQNHLNKSNLSCRYPPPKYKFSEMIEVQRM
;
A
#
# COMPACT_ATOMS: atom_id res chain seq x y z
N LYS A 1 16.72 -10.91 9.46
CA LYS A 1 15.31 -11.36 9.33
C LYS A 1 14.59 -10.81 10.55
N ALA A 2 13.59 -9.96 10.39
CA ALA A 2 12.87 -9.42 11.53
C ALA A 2 12.08 -10.54 12.24
N SER A 3 11.95 -10.40 13.55
CA SER A 3 11.29 -11.36 14.45
C SER A 3 9.82 -11.01 14.73
N SER A 4 9.39 -9.79 14.43
CA SER A 4 8.02 -9.31 14.68
C SER A 4 7.57 -8.22 13.71
N VAL A 5 6.25 -7.96 13.66
CA VAL A 5 5.67 -6.85 12.88
C VAL A 5 6.14 -5.48 13.40
N GLU A 6 6.31 -5.35 14.71
CA GLU A 6 6.84 -4.15 15.36
C GLU A 6 8.25 -3.82 14.89
N GLU A 7 9.14 -4.82 14.85
CA GLU A 7 10.52 -4.63 14.40
C GLU A 7 10.56 -4.19 12.93
N VAL A 8 9.71 -4.75 12.08
CA VAL A 8 9.60 -4.34 10.67
C VAL A 8 9.08 -2.91 10.55
N ALA A 9 7.95 -2.60 11.18
CA ALA A 9 7.29 -1.30 11.03
C ALA A 9 8.10 -0.13 11.60
N SER A 10 8.85 -0.36 12.68
CA SER A 10 9.66 0.67 13.34
C SER A 10 11.02 0.92 12.66
N SER A 11 11.48 0.01 11.81
CA SER A 11 12.78 0.10 11.12
C SER A 11 12.71 0.54 9.66
N CYS A 12 11.51 0.63 9.07
CA CYS A 12 11.34 0.89 7.63
C CYS A 12 10.84 2.31 7.33
N ASP A 13 11.42 2.96 6.31
CA ASP A 13 10.89 4.19 5.72
C ASP A 13 9.71 3.92 4.78
N VAL A 14 9.74 2.76 4.12
CA VAL A 14 8.64 2.28 3.25
C VAL A 14 8.31 0.85 3.63
N LEU A 15 7.04 0.61 3.95
CA LEU A 15 6.52 -0.70 4.33
C LEU A 15 5.60 -1.23 3.24
N PHE A 16 5.85 -2.45 2.77
CA PHE A 16 4.97 -3.14 1.83
C PHE A 16 4.27 -4.31 2.50
N THR A 17 2.97 -4.50 2.25
CA THR A 17 2.24 -5.72 2.62
C THR A 17 1.58 -6.35 1.41
N ALA A 18 1.61 -7.68 1.32
CA ALA A 18 0.86 -8.45 0.34
C ALA A 18 0.16 -9.59 1.08
N LEU A 19 -1.07 -9.36 1.49
CA LEU A 19 -1.84 -10.26 2.34
C LEU A 19 -3.04 -10.86 1.58
N PRO A 20 -3.53 -12.05 2.00
CA PRO A 20 -4.48 -12.82 1.19
C PRO A 20 -5.84 -12.15 1.00
N ASN A 21 -6.29 -11.35 1.97
CA ASN A 21 -7.58 -10.68 1.92
C ASN A 21 -7.65 -9.49 2.90
N GLY A 22 -8.76 -8.75 2.85
CA GLY A 22 -9.00 -7.57 3.67
C GLY A 22 -9.09 -7.84 5.17
N SER A 23 -9.62 -8.97 5.63
CA SER A 23 -9.74 -9.25 7.08
C SER A 23 -8.37 -9.53 7.71
N VAL A 24 -7.52 -10.28 7.02
CA VAL A 24 -6.12 -10.50 7.45
C VAL A 24 -5.35 -9.19 7.42
N LEU A 25 -5.53 -8.36 6.38
CA LEU A 25 -4.92 -7.03 6.34
C LEU A 25 -5.33 -6.17 7.52
N LEU A 26 -6.63 -6.09 7.83
CA LEU A 26 -7.13 -5.31 8.95
C LEU A 26 -6.56 -5.81 10.29
N SER A 27 -6.46 -7.12 10.46
CA SER A 27 -5.89 -7.74 11.66
C SER A 27 -4.40 -7.42 11.82
N VAL A 28 -3.64 -7.41 10.73
CA VAL A 28 -2.21 -7.03 10.77
C VAL A 28 -2.04 -5.51 10.98
N VAL A 29 -2.90 -4.71 10.34
CA VAL A 29 -2.81 -3.24 10.43
C VAL A 29 -3.23 -2.73 11.81
N PHE A 30 -4.36 -3.22 12.33
CA PHE A 30 -4.96 -2.75 13.59
C PHE A 30 -4.64 -3.62 14.81
N GLY A 31 -4.03 -4.79 14.59
CA GLY A 31 -3.82 -5.80 15.61
C GLY A 31 -5.02 -6.73 15.74
N GLU A 32 -4.76 -7.95 16.21
CA GLU A 32 -5.82 -8.86 16.66
C GLU A 32 -6.13 -8.56 18.13
N MET A 33 -7.42 -8.46 18.46
CA MET A 33 -7.87 -8.46 19.86
C MET A 33 -7.64 -9.85 20.44
N LYS A 34 -6.48 -10.06 21.08
CA LYS A 34 -6.20 -11.29 21.84
C LYS A 34 -6.53 -11.17 23.32
N ASP A 35 -6.39 -9.96 23.88
CA ASP A 35 -6.75 -9.61 25.25
C ASP A 35 -7.28 -8.17 25.31
N GLU A 36 -8.11 -7.85 26.31
CA GLU A 36 -8.82 -6.56 26.48
C GLU A 36 -7.91 -5.32 26.54
N THR A 37 -6.60 -5.49 26.64
CA THR A 37 -5.67 -4.42 26.99
C THR A 37 -4.60 -4.11 25.95
N THR A 38 -4.38 -4.90 24.89
CA THR A 38 -3.31 -4.57 23.91
C THR A 38 -3.53 -5.17 22.51
N SER A 39 -4.37 -4.55 21.69
CA SER A 39 -4.33 -4.77 20.23
C SER A 39 -3.30 -3.83 19.60
N ARG A 40 -2.12 -4.34 19.24
CA ARG A 40 -1.09 -3.58 18.52
C ARG A 40 -0.86 -4.17 17.14
N GLY A 41 -0.99 -3.33 16.11
CA GLY A 41 -0.71 -3.66 14.72
C GLY A 41 0.28 -2.68 14.09
N ILE A 42 0.44 -2.76 12.76
CA ILE A 42 1.34 -1.88 11.99
C ILE A 42 1.15 -0.41 12.36
N HIS A 43 -0.10 0.06 12.46
CA HIS A 43 -0.39 1.48 12.68
C HIS A 43 0.20 2.05 14.00
N ASN A 44 0.52 1.19 14.98
CA ASN A 44 1.11 1.60 16.25
C ASN A 44 2.63 1.81 16.18
N PHE A 45 3.29 1.19 15.19
CA PHE A 45 4.76 1.07 15.16
C PHE A 45 5.39 1.74 13.94
N VAL A 46 4.59 2.11 12.94
CA VAL A 46 5.10 2.83 11.77
C VAL A 46 5.71 4.17 12.17
N ARG A 47 6.88 4.46 11.62
CA ARG A 47 7.60 5.71 11.88
C ARG A 47 6.80 6.89 11.31
N PRO A 48 6.74 8.05 11.99
CA PRO A 48 6.24 9.27 11.37
C PRO A 48 6.94 9.55 10.04
N SER A 49 6.19 10.05 9.05
CA SER A 49 6.65 10.30 7.68
C SER A 49 7.05 9.06 6.86
N SER A 50 6.83 7.84 7.36
CA SER A 50 6.97 6.63 6.55
C SER A 50 5.82 6.47 5.55
N ILE A 51 6.04 5.66 4.52
CA ILE A 51 5.03 5.29 3.52
C ILE A 51 4.62 3.84 3.75
N TYR A 52 3.32 3.59 3.91
CA TYR A 52 2.75 2.25 3.95
C TYR A 52 2.02 1.94 2.64
N VAL A 53 2.47 0.92 1.93
CA VAL A 53 1.92 0.46 0.65
C VAL A 53 1.28 -0.92 0.83
N SER A 54 -0.03 -1.02 0.66
CA SER A 54 -0.73 -2.31 0.64
C SER A 54 -0.89 -2.81 -0.78
N CYS A 55 -0.24 -3.93 -1.10
CA CYS A 55 -0.37 -4.68 -2.35
C CYS A 55 -1.49 -5.73 -2.35
N SER A 56 -2.28 -5.77 -1.28
CA SER A 56 -3.41 -6.69 -1.12
C SER A 56 -4.64 -6.22 -1.90
N THR A 57 -5.43 -7.15 -2.43
CA THR A 57 -6.75 -6.85 -3.02
C THR A 57 -7.76 -6.55 -1.90
N ILE A 58 -8.20 -5.30 -1.82
CA ILE A 58 -9.11 -4.82 -0.75
C ILE A 58 -10.25 -3.98 -1.28
N SER A 59 -11.32 -3.86 -0.48
CA SER A 59 -12.43 -2.98 -0.80
C SER A 59 -12.04 -1.50 -0.72
N PRO A 60 -12.71 -0.61 -1.47
CA PRO A 60 -12.52 0.84 -1.33
C PRO A 60 -12.76 1.34 0.09
N THR A 61 -13.75 0.79 0.79
CA THR A 61 -14.06 1.14 2.19
C THR A 61 -12.92 0.80 3.12
N THR A 62 -12.35 -0.40 3.00
CA THR A 62 -11.16 -0.84 3.75
C THR A 62 -9.97 0.08 3.48
N SER A 63 -9.72 0.40 2.22
CA SER A 63 -8.63 1.31 1.82
C SER A 63 -8.77 2.69 2.46
N ARG A 64 -9.98 3.26 2.48
CA ARG A 64 -10.25 4.58 3.08
C ARG A 64 -10.06 4.56 4.60
N LEU A 65 -10.49 3.49 5.26
CA LEU A 65 -10.31 3.32 6.71
C LEU A 65 -8.82 3.29 7.08
N ILE A 66 -8.02 2.51 6.36
CA ILE A 66 -6.57 2.42 6.61
C ILE A 66 -5.91 3.78 6.33
N ALA A 67 -6.26 4.44 5.22
CA ALA A 67 -5.76 5.76 4.88
C ALA A 67 -6.04 6.79 5.99
N TYR A 68 -7.25 6.77 6.55
CA TYR A 68 -7.66 7.66 7.63
C TYR A 68 -6.79 7.46 8.88
N VAL A 69 -6.60 6.21 9.31
CA VAL A 69 -5.77 5.92 10.50
C VAL A 69 -4.32 6.31 10.27
N HIS A 70 -3.74 5.97 9.12
CA HIS A 70 -2.35 6.30 8.82
C HIS A 70 -2.11 7.81 8.73
N THR A 71 -3.09 8.58 8.25
CA THR A 71 -3.06 10.05 8.29
C THR A 71 -2.97 10.58 9.72
N LYS A 72 -3.71 9.97 10.67
CA LYS A 72 -3.64 10.33 12.10
C LYS A 72 -2.29 9.98 12.73
N CYS A 73 -1.64 8.92 12.24
CA CYS A 73 -0.28 8.54 12.66
C CYS A 73 0.84 9.33 11.97
N SER A 74 0.52 10.39 11.21
CA SER A 74 1.51 11.14 10.40
C SER A 74 2.27 10.26 9.40
N THR A 75 1.62 9.24 8.86
CA THR A 75 2.18 8.32 7.85
C THR A 75 1.37 8.36 6.58
N GLU A 76 2.00 8.06 5.45
CA GLU A 76 1.33 8.02 4.16
C GLU A 76 0.83 6.61 3.87
N PHE A 77 -0.33 6.50 3.22
CA PHE A 77 -0.88 5.21 2.81
C PHE A 77 -1.15 5.20 1.31
N ALA A 78 -0.80 4.09 0.67
CA ALA A 78 -1.14 3.81 -0.72
C ALA A 78 -1.73 2.41 -0.85
N ALA A 79 -2.88 2.31 -1.50
CA ALA A 79 -3.41 1.03 -1.97
C ALA A 79 -2.85 0.77 -3.38
N ALA A 80 -2.18 -0.37 -3.54
CA ALA A 80 -1.43 -0.73 -4.73
C ALA A 80 -1.60 -2.23 -5.09
N PRO A 81 -2.83 -2.73 -5.29
CA PRO A 81 -3.06 -4.17 -5.52
C PRO A 81 -2.31 -4.68 -6.75
N ILE A 82 -1.74 -5.89 -6.65
CA ILE A 82 -0.96 -6.49 -7.75
C ILE A 82 -1.89 -7.23 -8.71
N CYS A 83 -1.89 -6.83 -9.98
CA CYS A 83 -2.56 -7.52 -11.07
C CYS A 83 -1.52 -8.37 -11.84
N ALA A 84 -1.18 -9.54 -11.30
CA ALA A 84 -0.32 -10.51 -11.96
C ALA A 84 -0.51 -11.91 -11.35
N CYS A 85 -0.34 -12.96 -12.15
CA CYS A 85 -0.08 -14.29 -11.61
C CYS A 85 1.38 -14.37 -11.10
N PRO A 86 1.71 -15.27 -10.15
CA PRO A 86 3.08 -15.39 -9.61
C PRO A 86 4.17 -15.54 -10.70
N GLY A 87 3.90 -16.30 -11.75
CA GLY A 87 4.81 -16.41 -12.89
C GLY A 87 5.00 -15.11 -13.66
N GLY A 88 3.92 -14.33 -13.87
CA GLY A 88 4.00 -13.01 -14.49
C GLY A 88 4.70 -11.98 -13.60
N LEU A 89 4.51 -12.06 -12.28
CA LEU A 89 5.21 -11.22 -11.31
C LEU A 89 6.73 -11.49 -11.33
N ALA A 90 7.14 -12.76 -11.38
CA ALA A 90 8.56 -13.15 -11.48
C ALA A 90 9.24 -12.64 -12.76
N LEU A 91 8.47 -12.48 -13.84
CA LEU A 91 8.92 -11.94 -15.12
C LEU A 91 8.83 -10.40 -15.21
N GLY A 92 8.37 -9.72 -14.14
CA GLY A 92 8.23 -8.26 -14.14
C GLY A 92 7.05 -7.73 -14.95
N HIS A 93 6.06 -8.58 -15.27
CA HIS A 93 4.87 -8.22 -16.06
C HIS A 93 3.69 -7.75 -15.20
N ALA A 94 3.95 -7.35 -13.95
CA ALA A 94 2.90 -7.00 -13.02
C ALA A 94 2.38 -5.58 -13.25
N THR A 95 1.08 -5.44 -13.46
CA THR A 95 0.42 -4.13 -13.43
C THR A 95 -0.02 -3.82 -12.01
N ILE A 96 0.33 -2.63 -11.51
CA ILE A 96 0.00 -2.21 -10.15
C ILE A 96 -0.73 -0.85 -10.24
N PRO A 97 -2.07 -0.82 -10.22
CA PRO A 97 -2.79 0.43 -10.05
C PRO A 97 -2.53 0.99 -8.63
N ILE A 98 -2.26 2.29 -8.52
CA ILE A 98 -1.94 2.93 -7.24
C ILE A 98 -2.95 4.01 -6.92
N SER A 99 -3.44 4.03 -5.69
CA SER A 99 -4.28 5.09 -5.14
C SER A 99 -3.73 5.54 -3.79
N SER A 100 -3.56 6.85 -3.62
CA SER A 100 -3.07 7.48 -2.38
C SER A 100 -3.71 8.85 -2.18
N SER A 101 -3.77 9.30 -0.93
CA SER A 101 -4.31 10.61 -0.55
C SER A 101 -3.36 11.78 -0.85
N LYS A 102 -2.07 11.53 -1.08
CA LYS A 102 -1.08 12.56 -1.46
C LYS A 102 -0.47 12.23 -2.82
N GLN A 103 -0.62 13.16 -3.76
CA GLN A 103 -0.18 13.00 -5.15
C GLN A 103 1.34 13.16 -5.34
N ASN A 104 2.07 13.69 -4.35
CA ASN A 104 3.41 14.29 -4.57
C ASN A 104 4.64 13.42 -4.24
N HIS A 105 4.54 12.31 -3.50
CA HIS A 105 5.73 11.52 -3.11
C HIS A 105 5.97 10.26 -3.95
N LEU A 106 4.91 9.64 -4.49
CA LEU A 106 5.04 8.41 -5.28
C LEU A 106 5.58 8.63 -6.70
N ASN A 107 5.56 9.86 -7.21
CA ASN A 107 6.18 10.23 -8.50
C ASN A 107 7.72 10.17 -8.49
N LYS A 108 8.37 10.05 -7.31
CA LYS A 108 9.84 9.95 -7.19
C LYS A 108 10.32 8.51 -7.02
N SER A 109 9.47 7.59 -6.57
CA SER A 109 9.76 6.16 -6.58
C SER A 109 9.35 5.61 -7.95
N ASN A 110 10.29 5.03 -8.69
CA ASN A 110 10.08 4.39 -10.00
C ASN A 110 9.07 3.20 -9.96
N LEU A 111 7.82 3.45 -9.61
CA LEU A 111 6.70 2.51 -9.68
C LEU A 111 6.02 2.63 -11.06
N SER A 112 6.80 2.62 -12.14
CA SER A 112 6.27 2.50 -13.49
C SER A 112 6.47 1.08 -13.97
N CYS A 113 5.40 0.32 -14.12
CA CYS A 113 5.45 -0.90 -14.91
C CYS A 113 5.52 -0.51 -16.40
N ARG A 114 6.54 -0.98 -17.12
CA ARG A 114 6.61 -0.92 -18.58
C ARG A 114 6.89 -2.32 -19.10
N TYR A 115 6.01 -2.87 -19.95
CA TYR A 115 6.37 -3.84 -20.99
C TYR A 115 5.15 -4.20 -21.89
N PRO A 116 5.25 -4.15 -23.25
CA PRO A 116 5.85 -3.07 -24.03
C PRO A 116 5.20 -1.71 -23.69
N PRO A 117 5.79 -0.58 -24.15
CA PRO A 117 5.14 0.73 -24.06
C PRO A 117 3.86 0.79 -24.92
N PRO A 118 2.92 1.71 -24.62
CA PRO A 118 1.71 1.86 -25.43
C PRO A 118 2.06 2.19 -26.89
N LYS A 119 1.36 1.57 -27.85
CA LYS A 119 1.22 2.13 -29.21
C LYS A 119 0.14 3.22 -29.27
N TYR A 120 -0.12 3.88 -28.14
CA TYR A 120 -1.02 5.03 -28.04
C TYR A 120 -0.23 6.23 -27.52
N LYS A 121 -0.47 7.38 -28.16
CA LYS A 121 0.08 8.66 -27.73
C LYS A 121 -0.54 9.03 -26.37
N PHE A 122 0.32 9.46 -25.45
CA PHE A 122 0.00 9.75 -24.05
C PHE A 122 -1.00 10.91 -23.84
N SER A 123 -1.38 11.64 -24.89
CA SER A 123 -2.28 12.80 -24.83
C SER A 123 -3.76 12.47 -24.58
N GLU A 124 -4.15 11.19 -24.63
CA GLU A 124 -5.57 10.78 -24.65
C GLU A 124 -6.00 9.92 -23.44
N MET A 125 -5.09 9.61 -22.50
CA MET A 125 -5.39 8.79 -21.32
C MET A 125 -5.53 9.64 -20.05
N ILE A 126 -6.65 10.38 -19.96
CA ILE A 126 -7.20 11.00 -18.74
C ILE A 126 -6.78 12.47 -18.55
N GLU A 127 -7.34 13.30 -19.42
CA GLU A 127 -7.96 14.56 -19.03
C GLU A 127 -9.18 14.28 -18.11
N VAL A 128 -8.92 13.85 -16.87
CA VAL A 128 -9.86 13.98 -15.72
C VAL A 128 -9.04 14.45 -14.51
N GLN A 129 -8.12 15.38 -14.76
CA GLN A 129 -8.04 16.58 -13.95
C GLN A 129 -8.79 17.67 -14.72
N ARG A 130 -9.97 18.06 -14.24
CA ARG A 130 -10.43 19.44 -14.46
C ARG A 130 -11.03 19.94 -13.15
N MET A 131 -10.30 20.90 -12.61
CA MET A 131 -10.72 22.08 -11.82
C MET A 131 -11.97 21.97 -10.96
#